data_AF-A0A2K4Y3I5-F1
#
_entry.id   AF-A0A2K4Y3I5-F1
#
_cell.length_a   1.000
_cell.length_b   1.000
_cell.length_c   1.000
_cell.angle_alpha   90.00
_cell.angle_beta   90.00
_cell.angle_gamma   90.00
#
_symmetry.space_group_name_H-M   'P 1'
#
loop_
_entity.id
_entity.type
_entity.pdbx_description
1 polymer ?
#
loop_
_entity_poly.entity_id
_entity_poly.type
_entity_poly.pdbx_seq_one_letter_code
_entity_poly.pdbx_strand_id
1 'polypeptide(L)'
;VSTHLDNFNFDDLPDVDVDASVADAVRMPRFDGDVSELSNQACWALQNLLTRRYMTKQESPERWAWLMEHRKVLASRLCELDLRLRIHDDLEVAYAEPAMLDSPNQHSRRVLRREPMAPTPRSWPCIWPRSCAPHTTSMC
;
A
#
# COMPACT_ATOMS: atom_id res chain seq x y z
N VAL A 1 27.07 -41.69 -20.97
CA VAL A 1 26.21 -40.64 -20.40
C VAL A 1 26.54 -39.37 -21.14
N SER A 2 25.73 -38.99 -22.12
CA SER A 2 25.91 -37.75 -22.88
C SER A 2 24.69 -36.87 -22.64
N THR A 3 24.95 -35.68 -22.13
CA THR A 3 23.98 -34.69 -21.65
C THR A 3 23.26 -34.05 -22.83
N HIS A 4 21.95 -34.30 -22.92
CA HIS A 4 21.01 -33.68 -23.86
C HIS A 4 20.56 -32.33 -23.28
N LEU A 5 21.36 -31.27 -23.43
CA LEU A 5 20.97 -29.92 -22.99
C LEU A 5 21.62 -28.77 -23.80
N ASP A 6 22.12 -29.04 -25.01
CA ASP A 6 22.76 -28.02 -25.86
C ASP A 6 21.85 -27.48 -27.00
N ASN A 7 20.52 -27.69 -26.93
CA ASN A 7 19.62 -27.36 -28.05
C ASN A 7 18.47 -26.42 -27.70
N PHE A 8 18.58 -25.61 -26.64
CA PHE A 8 17.67 -24.49 -26.42
C PHE A 8 18.34 -23.20 -26.88
N ASN A 9 18.09 -22.81 -28.14
CA ASN A 9 18.58 -21.57 -28.72
C ASN A 9 17.65 -20.41 -28.31
N PHE A 10 18.19 -19.43 -27.57
CA PHE A 10 17.41 -18.29 -27.05
C PHE A 10 17.05 -17.27 -28.15
N ASP A 11 17.76 -17.30 -29.28
CA ASP A 11 17.50 -16.49 -30.48
C ASP A 11 16.24 -16.91 -31.27
N ASP A 12 15.68 -18.09 -30.99
CA ASP A 12 14.49 -18.62 -31.70
C ASP A 12 13.18 -18.35 -30.93
N LEU A 13 13.23 -17.46 -29.93
CA LEU A 13 12.04 -17.00 -29.23
C LEU A 13 11.32 -15.97 -30.10
N PRO A 14 9.99 -16.08 -30.29
CA PRO A 14 9.25 -15.09 -31.04
C PRO A 14 9.40 -13.72 -30.37
N ASP A 15 9.71 -12.70 -31.17
CA ASP A 15 9.80 -11.31 -30.69
C ASP A 15 8.44 -10.94 -30.09
N VAL A 16 8.41 -10.72 -28.78
CA VAL A 16 7.19 -10.33 -28.09
C VAL A 16 7.05 -8.84 -28.35
N ASP A 17 6.07 -8.44 -29.17
CA ASP A 17 5.71 -7.04 -29.44
C ASP A 17 5.42 -6.32 -28.12
N VAL A 18 6.47 -5.75 -27.50
CA VAL A 18 6.40 -5.11 -26.18
C VAL A 18 5.55 -3.84 -26.24
N ASP A 19 5.47 -3.22 -27.42
CA ASP A 19 4.69 -2.00 -27.69
C ASP A 19 3.18 -2.21 -27.53
N ALA A 20 2.65 -3.39 -27.91
CA ALA A 20 1.22 -3.69 -27.80
C ALA A 20 0.76 -3.97 -26.36
N SER A 21 1.69 -4.37 -25.47
CA SER A 21 1.39 -4.69 -24.06
C SER A 21 1.26 -3.46 -23.17
N VAL A 22 1.94 -2.36 -23.54
CA VAL A 22 2.03 -1.15 -22.70
C VAL A 22 0.90 -0.15 -23.02
N ALA A 23 0.35 -0.17 -24.23
CA ALA A 23 -0.58 0.87 -24.68
C ALA A 23 -2.02 0.71 -24.18
N ASP A 24 -2.57 -0.50 -24.14
CA ASP A 24 -3.96 -0.71 -23.71
C ASP A 24 -4.25 -2.22 -23.58
N ALA A 25 -3.57 -2.90 -22.64
CA ALA A 25 -3.96 -4.26 -22.30
C ALA A 25 -5.43 -4.25 -21.88
N VAL A 26 -6.32 -4.67 -22.78
CA VAL A 26 -7.78 -4.59 -22.70
C VAL A 26 -8.20 -4.85 -21.26
N ARG A 27 -8.60 -3.79 -20.56
CA ARG A 27 -8.85 -3.83 -19.12
C ARG A 27 -9.99 -4.81 -18.85
N MET A 28 -9.67 -5.95 -18.26
CA MET A 28 -10.68 -6.84 -17.72
C MET A 28 -11.29 -6.26 -16.43
N PRO A 29 -12.63 -6.25 -16.28
CA PRO A 29 -13.29 -5.95 -15.01
C PRO A 29 -12.72 -6.83 -13.90
N ARG A 30 -12.42 -6.26 -12.73
CA ARG A 30 -11.80 -7.03 -11.63
C ARG A 30 -12.79 -7.90 -10.87
N PHE A 31 -14.04 -7.49 -10.84
CA PHE A 31 -15.16 -8.17 -10.20
C PHE A 31 -16.44 -7.87 -10.98
N ASP A 32 -17.48 -8.68 -10.76
CA ASP A 32 -18.77 -8.47 -11.42
C ASP A 32 -19.37 -7.12 -11.01
N GLY A 33 -19.73 -6.30 -12.01
CA GLY A 33 -20.15 -4.91 -11.80
C GLY A 33 -19.01 -3.88 -11.66
N ASP A 34 -17.73 -4.24 -11.89
CA ASP A 34 -16.64 -3.26 -11.99
C ASP A 34 -16.80 -2.40 -13.27
N VAL A 35 -17.43 -1.23 -13.09
CA VAL A 35 -17.60 -0.19 -14.13
C VAL A 35 -16.50 0.88 -14.08
N SER A 36 -15.42 0.65 -13.32
CA SER A 36 -14.37 1.66 -13.15
C SER A 36 -13.51 1.80 -14.40
N GLU A 37 -13.32 3.04 -14.86
CA GLU A 37 -12.45 3.41 -15.98
C GLU A 37 -10.97 3.54 -15.57
N LEU A 38 -10.63 3.30 -14.30
CA LEU A 38 -9.27 3.50 -13.80
C LEU A 38 -8.31 2.41 -14.33
N SER A 39 -7.13 2.80 -14.83
CA SER A 39 -6.09 1.84 -15.24
C SER A 39 -5.71 0.89 -14.09
N ASN A 40 -5.19 -0.30 -14.41
CA ASN A 40 -4.76 -1.26 -13.38
C ASN A 40 -3.65 -0.71 -12.49
N GLN A 41 -2.67 -0.07 -13.12
CA GLN A 41 -1.53 0.58 -12.46
C GLN A 41 -1.99 1.68 -11.48
N ALA A 42 -2.88 2.57 -11.92
CA ALA A 42 -3.45 3.60 -11.05
C ALA A 42 -4.21 2.98 -9.87
N CYS A 43 -4.97 1.91 -10.07
CA CYS A 43 -5.68 1.28 -8.97
C CYS A 43 -4.75 0.69 -7.91
N TRP A 44 -3.65 0.05 -8.33
CA TRP A 44 -2.67 -0.48 -7.39
C TRP A 44 -1.96 0.64 -6.62
N ALA A 45 -1.65 1.77 -7.26
CA ALA A 45 -1.13 2.94 -6.58
C ALA A 45 -2.14 3.50 -5.56
N LEU A 46 -3.42 3.62 -5.94
CA LEU A 46 -4.50 4.07 -5.07
C LEU A 46 -4.67 3.17 -3.84
N GLN A 47 -4.68 1.85 -4.03
CA GLN A 47 -4.77 0.88 -2.94
C GLN A 47 -3.60 1.03 -1.96
N ASN A 48 -2.39 1.29 -2.45
CA ASN A 48 -1.23 1.51 -1.59
C ASN A 48 -1.41 2.78 -0.74
N LEU A 49 -1.84 3.89 -1.36
CA LEU A 49 -2.12 5.15 -0.66
C LEU A 49 -3.19 5.02 0.43
N LEU A 50 -4.22 4.19 0.21
CA LEU A 50 -5.32 4.01 1.16
C LEU A 50 -4.99 3.05 2.31
N THR A 51 -4.07 2.11 2.08
CA THR A 51 -3.71 1.08 3.07
C THR A 51 -2.53 1.47 3.95
N ARG A 52 -1.67 2.37 3.48
CA ARG A 52 -0.45 2.81 4.17
C ARG A 52 -0.51 4.30 4.52
N ARG A 53 0.27 4.67 5.52
CA ARG A 53 0.40 6.09 5.92
C ARG A 53 1.27 6.89 4.93
N TYR A 54 2.29 6.26 4.36
CA TYR A 54 3.23 6.87 3.43
C TYR A 54 3.59 5.86 2.34
N MET A 55 3.79 6.37 1.12
CA MET A 55 4.38 5.63 0.01
C MET A 55 5.65 6.36 -0.41
N THR A 56 6.77 5.65 -0.46
CA THR A 56 8.07 6.21 -0.83
C THR A 56 8.58 5.56 -2.12
N LYS A 57 9.37 6.29 -2.90
CA LYS A 57 9.99 5.74 -4.11
C LYS A 57 10.93 4.57 -3.81
N GLN A 58 11.63 4.62 -2.67
CA GLN A 58 12.56 3.57 -2.26
C GLN A 58 11.86 2.24 -1.95
N GLU A 59 10.71 2.25 -1.26
CA GLU A 59 10.00 1.02 -0.89
C GLU A 59 9.22 0.41 -2.07
N SER A 60 8.76 1.24 -3.01
CA SER A 60 7.94 0.79 -4.14
C SER A 60 8.14 1.67 -5.38
N PRO A 61 9.27 1.52 -6.09
CA PRO A 61 9.64 2.38 -7.22
C PRO A 61 8.66 2.28 -8.40
N GLU A 62 8.14 1.10 -8.67
CA GLU A 62 7.14 0.84 -9.71
C GLU A 62 5.82 1.57 -9.41
N ARG A 63 5.29 1.44 -8.19
CA ARG A 63 4.07 2.14 -7.76
C ARG A 63 4.26 3.65 -7.71
N TRP A 64 5.46 4.10 -7.34
CA TRP A 64 5.83 5.49 -7.40
C TRP A 64 5.76 6.05 -8.83
N ALA A 65 6.28 5.32 -9.82
CA ALA A 65 6.18 5.70 -11.22
C ALA A 65 4.71 5.86 -11.65
N TRP A 66 3.85 4.87 -11.34
CA TRP A 66 2.42 4.93 -11.67
C TRP A 66 1.67 6.06 -10.95
N LEU A 67 2.05 6.36 -9.71
CA LEU A 67 1.49 7.49 -8.97
C LEU A 67 1.80 8.81 -9.67
N MET A 68 3.07 9.01 -10.06
CA MET A 68 3.50 10.22 -10.75
C MET A 68 2.83 10.37 -12.12
N GLU A 69 2.69 9.26 -12.85
CA GLU A 69 2.00 9.19 -14.15
C GLU A 69 0.51 9.54 -14.03
N HIS A 70 -0.22 8.91 -13.11
CA HIS A 70 -1.67 9.04 -12.98
C HIS A 70 -2.13 10.05 -11.91
N ARG A 71 -1.23 10.98 -11.51
CA ARG A 71 -1.43 11.87 -10.35
C ARG A 71 -2.78 12.61 -10.32
N LYS A 72 -3.25 13.08 -11.47
CA LYS A 72 -4.49 13.87 -11.57
C LYS A 72 -5.73 13.00 -11.31
N VAL A 73 -5.76 11.81 -11.88
CA VAL A 73 -6.87 10.87 -11.73
C VAL A 73 -6.92 10.33 -10.31
N LEU A 74 -5.77 10.02 -9.73
CA LEU A 74 -5.65 9.61 -8.33
C LEU A 74 -6.12 10.70 -7.37
N ALA A 75 -5.71 11.95 -7.59
CA ALA A 75 -6.19 13.08 -6.78
C ALA A 75 -7.72 13.22 -6.87
N SER A 76 -8.31 13.11 -8.06
CA SER A 76 -9.76 13.16 -8.25
C SER A 76 -10.49 12.06 -7.45
N ARG A 77 -10.04 10.82 -7.54
CA ARG A 77 -10.65 9.69 -6.81
C ARG A 77 -10.49 9.81 -5.30
N LEU A 78 -9.38 10.37 -4.84
CA LEU A 78 -9.19 10.67 -3.42
C LEU A 78 -10.15 11.77 -2.93
N CYS A 79 -10.41 12.80 -3.75
CA CYS A 79 -11.35 13.86 -3.39
C CYS A 79 -12.78 13.34 -3.20
N GLU A 80 -13.20 12.31 -3.94
CA GLU A 80 -14.51 11.65 -3.74
C GLU A 80 -14.63 11.01 -2.34
N LEU A 81 -13.50 10.77 -1.67
CA LEU A 81 -13.41 10.18 -0.34
C LEU A 81 -13.04 11.19 0.74
N ASP A 82 -13.16 12.50 0.47
CA ASP A 82 -12.69 13.59 1.34
C ASP A 82 -11.19 13.49 1.68
N LEU A 83 -10.38 12.97 0.76
CA LEU A 83 -8.92 12.86 0.90
C LEU A 83 -8.20 13.75 -0.12
N ARG A 84 -7.04 14.28 0.27
CA ARG A 84 -6.13 15.05 -0.57
C ARG A 84 -4.82 14.31 -0.75
N LEU A 85 -4.38 14.17 -1.99
CA LEU A 85 -3.05 13.67 -2.31
C LEU A 85 -1.98 14.72 -1.99
N ARG A 86 -0.95 14.33 -1.25
CA ARG A 86 0.25 15.14 -0.98
C ARG A 86 1.46 14.40 -1.51
N ILE A 87 2.27 15.11 -2.28
CA ILE A 87 3.53 14.61 -2.83
C ILE A 87 4.61 15.61 -2.43
N HIS A 88 5.70 15.11 -1.86
CA HIS A 88 6.89 15.87 -1.54
C HIS A 88 8.01 15.35 -2.43
N ASP A 89 8.27 16.06 -3.54
CA ASP A 89 9.23 15.62 -4.56
C ASP A 89 10.67 15.51 -4.00
N ASP A 90 11.07 16.43 -3.12
CA ASP A 90 12.41 16.44 -2.51
C ASP A 90 12.70 15.20 -1.64
N LEU A 91 11.65 14.67 -1.00
CA LEU A 91 11.74 13.50 -0.12
C LEU A 91 11.33 12.22 -0.84
N GLU A 92 10.81 12.32 -2.07
CA GLU A 92 10.21 11.23 -2.83
C GLU A 92 9.19 10.43 -1.99
N VAL A 93 8.34 11.17 -1.25
CA VAL A 93 7.27 10.64 -0.40
C VAL A 93 5.91 11.19 -0.81
N ALA A 94 4.91 10.31 -0.85
CA ALA A 94 3.52 10.64 -1.10
C ALA A 94 2.61 10.04 -0.04
N TYR A 95 1.52 10.72 0.29
CA TYR A 95 0.49 10.23 1.20
C TYR A 95 -0.86 10.88 0.94
N ALA A 96 -1.93 10.21 1.38
CA ALA A 96 -3.26 10.77 1.42
C ALA A 96 -3.55 11.34 2.82
N GLU A 97 -4.03 12.57 2.88
CA GLU A 97 -4.47 13.20 4.13
C GLU A 97 -5.95 13.61 4.03
N PRO A 98 -6.68 13.68 5.14
CA PRO A 98 -8.04 14.23 5.13
C PRO A 98 -8.06 15.65 4.59
N ALA A 99 -8.97 15.92 3.64
CA ALA A 99 -9.30 17.27 3.26
C ALA A 99 -10.00 17.95 4.44
N MET A 100 -9.37 18.96 5.04
CA MET A 100 -10.08 19.80 6.02
C MET A 100 -11.10 20.64 5.27
N LEU A 101 -12.37 20.40 5.55
CA LEU A 101 -13.45 21.26 5.09
C LEU A 101 -13.54 22.46 6.05
N ASP A 102 -13.58 23.69 5.53
CA ASP A 102 -13.75 24.92 6.33
C ASP A 102 -15.08 24.94 7.11
N SER A 103 -16.03 24.09 6.72
CA SER A 103 -17.33 23.92 7.36
C SER A 103 -17.42 22.54 8.01
N PRO A 104 -17.73 22.40 9.30
CA PRO A 104 -17.93 21.10 9.93
C PRO A 104 -19.26 20.50 9.44
N ASN A 105 -19.23 19.75 8.32
CA ASN A 105 -20.37 18.97 7.88
C ASN A 105 -20.63 17.83 8.87
N GLN A 106 -21.87 17.67 9.35
CA GLN A 106 -22.20 16.62 10.34
C GLN A 106 -21.91 15.18 9.84
N HIS A 107 -21.77 15.02 8.52
CA HIS A 107 -21.48 13.76 7.86
C HIS A 107 -19.98 13.47 7.72
N SER A 108 -19.09 14.43 8.01
CA SER A 108 -17.65 14.21 7.91
C SER A 108 -17.23 13.14 8.92
N ARG A 109 -16.83 11.96 8.42
CA ARG A 109 -16.24 10.90 9.25
C ARG A 109 -14.74 11.02 9.15
N ARG A 110 -14.05 11.14 10.29
CA ARG A 110 -12.59 10.96 10.30
C ARG A 110 -12.31 9.53 9.85
N VAL A 111 -11.56 9.36 8.75
CA VAL A 111 -11.11 8.05 8.28
C VAL A 111 -10.48 7.33 9.47
N LEU A 112 -11.07 6.20 9.84
CA LEU A 112 -10.79 5.48 11.06
C LEU A 112 -9.32 5.06 11.08
N ARG A 113 -8.59 5.54 12.10
CA ARG A 113 -7.31 4.96 12.48
C ARG A 113 -7.59 3.51 12.85
N ARG A 114 -6.86 2.55 12.26
CA ARG A 114 -6.85 1.17 12.76
C ARG A 114 -6.22 1.20 14.15
N GLU A 115 -7.04 1.42 15.17
CA GLU A 115 -6.67 1.01 16.51
C GLU A 115 -6.74 -0.51 16.51
N PRO A 116 -5.65 -1.22 16.85
CA PRO A 116 -5.81 -2.63 17.17
C PRO A 116 -6.87 -2.70 18.27
N MET A 117 -7.82 -3.63 18.16
CA MET A 117 -8.62 -4.04 19.31
C MET A 117 -7.64 -4.69 20.29
N ALA A 118 -6.89 -3.87 21.02
CA ALA A 118 -6.24 -4.33 22.22
C ALA A 118 -7.38 -4.83 23.12
N PRO A 119 -7.32 -6.07 23.61
CA PRO A 119 -8.31 -6.53 24.58
C PRO A 119 -8.32 -5.50 25.72
N THR A 120 -9.49 -4.93 25.98
CA THR A 120 -9.66 -3.93 27.03
C THR A 120 -9.05 -4.45 28.33
N PRO A 121 -8.16 -3.70 29.02
CA PRO A 121 -7.65 -4.12 30.31
C PRO A 121 -8.72 -3.83 31.37
N ARG A 122 -9.79 -4.62 31.38
CA ARG A 122 -10.64 -4.78 32.55
C ARG A 122 -10.75 -6.28 32.80
N SER A 123 -10.22 -6.66 33.97
CA SER A 123 -10.20 -7.99 34.58
C SER A 123 -9.43 -9.08 33.85
N TRP A 124 -8.09 -9.05 33.92
CA TRP A 124 -7.32 -10.30 33.93
C TRP A 124 -6.81 -10.52 35.36
N PRO A 125 -7.20 -11.60 36.05
CA PRO A 125 -6.63 -11.91 37.36
C PRO A 125 -5.13 -12.22 37.17
N CYS A 126 -4.32 -11.68 38.06
CA CYS A 126 -2.88 -11.89 38.08
C CYS A 126 -2.55 -13.39 38.16
N ILE A 127 -2.14 -14.00 37.06
CA ILE A 127 -1.61 -15.37 37.04
C ILE A 127 -0.20 -15.32 36.42
N TRP A 128 0.73 -14.64 37.07
CA TRP A 128 2.16 -14.91 36.90
C TRP A 128 2.86 -14.66 38.24
N PRO A 129 3.58 -15.65 38.79
CA PRO A 129 4.29 -15.50 40.05
C PRO A 129 5.53 -14.62 39.83
N ARG A 130 5.70 -13.69 40.76
CA ARG A 130 6.79 -12.73 40.83
C ARG A 130 8.08 -13.47 41.21
N SER A 131 8.88 -13.87 40.22
CA SER A 131 10.27 -14.28 40.46
C SER A 131 11.17 -13.05 40.52
N CYS A 132 11.47 -12.60 41.74
CA CYS A 132 12.59 -11.69 41.99
C CYS A 132 13.89 -12.50 42.11
N ALA A 133 14.91 -12.04 41.38
CA ALA A 133 16.27 -12.57 41.33
C ALA A 133 17.08 -12.25 42.63
N PRO A 134 18.34 -12.71 42.76
CA PRO A 134 18.95 -13.12 44.02
C PRO A 134 19.49 -11.97 44.87
N HIS A 135 19.45 -12.14 46.19
CA HIS A 135 20.20 -11.31 47.14
C HIS A 135 21.56 -11.95 47.41
N THR A 136 22.57 -11.11 47.24
CA THR A 136 23.99 -11.36 47.47
C THR A 136 24.27 -11.66 48.96
N THR A 137 25.21 -12.57 49.18
CA THR A 137 25.96 -12.85 50.42
C THR A 137 26.39 -11.60 51.21
N SER A 138 26.24 -11.61 52.55
CA SER A 138 27.30 -11.17 53.47
C SER A 138 27.01 -11.59 54.92
N MET A 139 28.06 -12.10 55.57
CA MET A 139 28.20 -12.56 56.96
C MET A 139 27.94 -11.46 58.01
N CYS A 140 27.35 -11.85 59.14
CA CYS A 140 27.97 -11.94 60.48
C CYS A 140 26.95 -12.50 61.48
#